data_AF-A0A428P262-F1
#
_entry.id   AF-A0A428P262-F1
#
_cell.length_a   1.000
_cell.length_b   1.000
_cell.length_c   1.000
_cell.angle_alpha   90.00
_cell.angle_beta   90.00
_cell.angle_gamma   90.00
#
_symmetry.space_group_name_H-M   'P 1'
#
loop_
_entity.id
_entity.type
_entity.pdbx_description
1 polymer ?
#
loop_
_entity_poly.entity_id
_entity_poly.type
_entity_poly.pdbx_seq_one_letter_code
_entity_poly.pdbx_strand_id
1 'polypeptide(L)'
;MKDHPDVEKVRTGSADSDAERLAEMGYSQDMKRNFSVWYVLGVGFSLTNSWWGVSAALITGVASAGTCLLVYGTILLALVSVGVAVSLSELASAMPNAAGQIFWAAELAPRRYARVASYITGWLVWAGSICASASVALSISSAAVGCYQLSHPDL
;
A
#
# COMPACT_ATOMS: atom_id res chain seq x y z
N MET A 1 -5.31 42.85 23.77
CA MET A 1 -6.38 42.03 24.35
C MET A 1 -7.22 41.44 23.22
N LYS A 2 -6.88 40.22 22.83
CA LYS A 2 -7.78 39.21 22.26
C LYS A 2 -6.96 37.91 22.24
N ASP A 3 -7.32 37.07 23.19
CA ASP A 3 -6.76 35.74 23.44
C ASP A 3 -6.80 34.89 22.17
N HIS A 4 -5.66 34.31 21.82
CA HIS A 4 -5.62 33.14 20.96
C HIS A 4 -5.69 31.91 21.87
N PRO A 5 -6.74 31.09 21.75
CA PRO A 5 -6.99 29.98 22.65
C PRO A 5 -5.93 28.89 22.47
N ASP A 6 -5.42 28.45 23.60
CA ASP A 6 -4.82 27.15 23.93
C ASP A 6 -4.68 26.19 22.74
N VAL A 7 -3.46 26.14 22.20
CA VAL A 7 -3.02 25.03 21.35
C VAL A 7 -3.04 23.78 22.22
N GLU A 8 -4.14 23.04 22.13
CA GLU A 8 -4.30 21.71 22.65
C GLU A 8 -3.06 20.89 22.26
N LYS A 9 -2.31 20.48 23.28
CA LYS A 9 -1.10 19.70 23.19
C LYS A 9 -1.48 18.27 22.78
N VAL A 10 -1.87 18.10 21.52
CA VAL A 10 -2.18 16.80 20.92
C VAL A 10 -0.87 16.03 20.77
N ARG A 11 -0.51 15.27 21.82
CA ARG A 11 0.47 14.17 21.83
C ARG A 11 1.69 14.36 20.91
N THR A 12 2.45 15.43 21.12
CA THR A 12 3.77 15.69 20.55
C THR A 12 4.84 14.87 21.27
N GLY A 13 4.88 13.56 20.98
CA GLY A 13 5.95 12.66 21.42
C GLY A 13 6.68 11.99 20.26
N SER A 14 5.96 11.56 19.22
CA SER A 14 6.57 10.95 18.02
C SER A 14 6.78 11.92 16.87
N ALA A 15 6.07 13.06 16.85
CA ALA A 15 6.13 14.02 15.75
C ALA A 15 7.45 14.80 15.72
N ASP A 16 8.05 15.05 16.90
CA ASP A 16 9.32 15.77 17.03
C ASP A 16 10.49 14.83 16.69
N SER A 17 10.46 13.60 17.20
CA SER A 17 11.51 12.59 16.92
C SER A 17 11.59 12.18 15.45
N ASP A 18 10.46 12.14 14.74
CA ASP A 18 10.45 11.86 13.30
C ASP A 18 11.01 13.02 12.48
N ALA A 19 10.74 14.26 12.91
CA ALA A 19 11.26 15.46 12.27
C ALA A 19 12.79 15.59 12.49
N GLU A 20 13.28 15.24 13.68
CA GLU A 20 14.71 15.15 13.98
C GLU A 20 15.41 14.10 13.10
N ARG A 21 14.84 12.89 12.96
CA ARG A 21 15.37 11.85 12.05
C ARG A 21 15.36 12.31 10.58
N LEU A 22 14.34 13.06 10.17
CA LEU A 22 14.28 13.63 8.82
C LEU A 22 15.41 14.64 8.59
N ALA A 23 15.66 15.49 9.59
CA ALA A 23 16.74 16.47 9.57
C ALA A 23 18.13 15.81 9.58
N GLU A 24 18.32 14.71 10.30
CA GLU A 24 19.54 13.88 10.24
C GLU A 24 19.79 13.33 8.84
N MET A 25 18.74 12.98 8.10
CA MET A 25 18.81 12.54 6.71
C MET A 25 18.95 13.70 5.70
N GLY A 26 19.01 14.96 6.17
CA GLY A 26 19.15 16.15 5.33
C GLY A 26 17.86 16.65 4.68
N TYR A 27 16.70 16.18 5.12
CA TYR A 27 15.38 16.58 4.60
C TYR A 27 14.63 17.46 5.62
N SER A 28 14.20 18.65 5.18
CA SER A 28 13.35 19.53 5.99
C SER A 28 11.88 19.16 5.83
N GLN A 29 11.12 19.10 6.92
CA GLN A 29 9.69 18.79 6.89
C GLN A 29 8.88 20.03 6.50
N ASP A 30 8.78 20.33 5.20
CA ASP A 30 8.02 21.50 4.70
C ASP A 30 6.49 21.37 4.85
N MET A 31 5.96 20.14 4.92
CA MET A 31 4.51 19.90 5.09
C MET A 31 4.12 19.64 6.54
N LYS A 32 3.04 20.29 6.98
CA LYS A 32 2.38 19.99 8.27
C LYS A 32 1.70 18.63 8.20
N ARG A 33 2.09 17.69 9.08
CA ARG A 33 1.44 16.37 9.19
C ARG A 33 0.02 16.54 9.76
N ASN A 34 -1.00 16.28 8.94
CA ASN A 34 -2.41 16.42 9.32
C ASN A 34 -3.18 15.08 9.26
N PHE A 35 -2.48 13.98 8.98
CA PHE A 35 -3.12 12.66 8.86
C PHE A 35 -3.12 11.93 10.20
N SER A 36 -4.31 11.64 10.71
CA SER A 36 -4.51 10.75 11.86
C SER A 36 -4.26 9.29 11.46
N VAL A 37 -3.89 8.44 12.43
CA VAL A 37 -3.67 7.00 12.21
C VAL A 37 -4.89 6.33 11.57
N TRP A 38 -6.10 6.69 12.01
CA TRP A 38 -7.35 6.17 11.45
C TRP A 38 -7.54 6.56 9.98
N TYR A 39 -7.12 7.78 9.61
CA TYR A 39 -7.18 8.24 8.23
C TYR A 39 -6.19 7.46 7.36
N VAL A 40 -4.94 7.28 7.83
CA VAL A 40 -3.92 6.53 7.09
C VAL A 40 -4.32 5.07 6.91
N LEU A 41 -4.92 4.45 7.93
CA LEU A 41 -5.47 3.09 7.83
C LEU A 41 -6.61 3.01 6.82
N GLY A 42 -7.54 3.97 6.84
CA GLY A 42 -8.65 4.02 5.89
C GLY A 42 -8.17 4.19 4.45
N VAL A 43 -7.24 5.11 4.20
CA VAL A 43 -6.64 5.31 2.88
C VAL A 43 -5.86 4.08 2.41
N GLY A 44 -5.10 3.42 3.30
CA GLY A 44 -4.39 2.18 2.98
C GLY A 44 -5.35 1.04 2.61
N PHE A 45 -6.46 0.89 3.34
CA PHE A 45 -7.50 -0.09 3.05
C PHE A 45 -8.18 0.19 1.69
N SER A 46 -8.52 1.45 1.42
CA SER A 46 -9.13 1.87 0.15
C SER A 46 -8.18 1.68 -1.04
N LEU A 47 -6.90 2.01 -0.90
CA LEU A 47 -5.88 1.83 -1.94
C LEU A 47 -5.68 0.36 -2.33
N THR A 48 -5.75 -0.54 -1.35
CA THR A 48 -5.49 -1.97 -1.59
C THR A 48 -6.67 -2.68 -2.26
N ASN A 49 -7.87 -2.08 -2.25
CA ASN A 49 -9.10 -2.65 -2.81
C ASN A 49 -9.27 -4.16 -2.50
N SER A 50 -9.03 -4.53 -1.24
CA SER A 50 -8.91 -5.93 -0.82
C SER A 50 -10.16 -6.75 -1.12
N TRP A 51 -11.33 -6.10 -1.11
CA TRP A 51 -12.61 -6.73 -1.46
C TRP A 51 -12.60 -7.32 -2.88
N TRP A 52 -12.12 -6.56 -3.86
CA TRP A 52 -12.07 -7.02 -5.25
C TRP A 52 -11.12 -8.21 -5.42
N GLY A 53 -9.96 -8.16 -4.74
CA GLY A 53 -8.98 -9.24 -4.74
C GLY A 53 -9.58 -10.55 -4.21
N VAL A 54 -10.34 -10.48 -3.11
CA VAL A 54 -11.04 -11.65 -2.54
C VAL A 54 -12.10 -12.17 -3.51
N SER A 55 -12.93 -11.30 -4.10
CA SER A 55 -13.93 -11.73 -5.09
C SER A 55 -13.32 -12.43 -6.30
N ALA A 56 -12.25 -11.86 -6.88
CA ALA A 56 -11.56 -12.46 -8.02
C ALA A 56 -10.89 -13.80 -7.67
N ALA A 57 -10.28 -13.89 -6.49
CA ALA A 57 -9.66 -15.12 -6.00
C ALA A 57 -10.70 -16.23 -5.73
N LEU A 58 -11.90 -15.88 -5.24
CA LEU A 58 -12.98 -16.85 -5.07
C LEU A 58 -13.49 -17.39 -6.41
N ILE A 59 -13.71 -16.51 -7.40
CA ILE A 59 -14.20 -16.92 -8.73
C ILE A 59 -13.20 -17.86 -9.41
N THR A 60 -11.92 -17.48 -9.45
CA THR A 60 -10.87 -18.25 -10.13
C THR A 60 -10.42 -19.46 -9.32
N GLY A 61 -10.37 -19.35 -7.99
CA GLY A 61 -9.91 -20.40 -7.10
C GLY A 61 -10.93 -21.51 -6.89
N VAL A 62 -12.25 -21.23 -6.91
CA VAL A 62 -13.26 -22.31 -6.91
C VAL A 62 -13.12 -23.15 -8.19
N ALA A 63 -12.91 -22.49 -9.33
CA ALA A 63 -12.80 -23.16 -10.63
C ALA A 63 -11.53 -24.02 -10.77
N SER A 64 -10.41 -23.62 -10.15
CA SER A 64 -9.10 -24.24 -10.43
C SER A 64 -8.45 -24.97 -9.26
N ALA A 65 -8.75 -24.57 -8.01
CA ALA A 65 -7.97 -24.96 -6.83
C ALA A 65 -8.77 -25.75 -5.78
N GLY A 66 -10.10 -25.78 -5.90
CA GLY A 66 -10.99 -26.43 -4.96
C GLY A 66 -11.10 -25.71 -3.61
N THR A 67 -12.11 -26.09 -2.83
CA THR A 67 -12.49 -25.38 -1.58
C THR A 67 -11.40 -25.44 -0.50
N CYS A 68 -10.61 -26.52 -0.43
CA CYS A 68 -9.54 -26.67 0.56
C CYS A 68 -8.41 -25.64 0.34
N LEU A 69 -7.96 -25.45 -0.90
CA LEU A 69 -6.86 -24.53 -1.17
C LEU A 69 -7.29 -23.07 -0.96
N LEU A 70 -8.58 -22.75 -1.19
CA LEU A 70 -9.10 -21.43 -0.89
C LEU A 70 -9.02 -21.09 0.60
N VAL A 71 -9.48 -21.99 1.48
CA VAL A 71 -9.49 -21.73 2.93
C VAL A 71 -8.07 -21.76 3.51
N TYR A 72 -7.31 -22.83 3.27
CA TYR A 72 -5.97 -22.96 3.84
C TYR A 72 -4.95 -22.05 3.16
N GLY A 73 -5.07 -21.84 1.84
CA GLY A 73 -4.18 -20.97 1.08
C GLY A 73 -4.35 -19.50 1.42
N THR A 74 -5.58 -19.02 1.64
CA THR A 74 -5.80 -17.63 2.07
C THR A 74 -5.24 -17.36 3.48
N ILE A 75 -5.38 -18.31 4.41
CA ILE A 75 -4.78 -18.20 5.76
C ILE A 75 -3.26 -18.15 5.67
N LEU A 76 -2.64 -19.04 4.89
CA LEU A 76 -1.19 -19.05 4.70
C LEU A 76 -0.70 -17.75 4.06
N LEU A 77 -1.39 -17.26 3.03
CA LEU A 77 -1.06 -16.01 2.35
C LEU A 77 -1.21 -14.81 3.29
N ALA A 78 -2.22 -14.80 4.15
CA ALA A 78 -2.40 -13.77 5.16
C ALA A 78 -1.23 -13.75 6.17
N LEU A 79 -0.78 -14.91 6.64
CA LEU A 79 0.38 -15.00 7.55
C LEU A 79 1.66 -14.44 6.91
N VAL A 80 1.94 -14.82 5.66
CA VAL A 80 3.09 -14.30 4.92
C VAL A 80 2.96 -12.79 4.69
N SER A 81 1.77 -12.31 4.35
CA SER A 81 1.49 -10.88 4.11
C SER A 81 1.66 -10.04 5.38
N VAL A 82 1.25 -10.56 6.55
CA VAL A 82 1.48 -9.90 7.84
C VAL A 82 2.98 -9.84 8.15
N GLY A 83 3.74 -10.91 7.87
CA GLY A 83 5.20 -10.90 8.02
C GLY A 83 5.86 -9.80 7.19
N VAL A 84 5.48 -9.68 5.92
CA VAL A 84 5.97 -8.59 5.04
C VAL A 84 5.55 -7.22 5.57
N ALA A 85 4.31 -7.07 6.04
CA ALA A 85 3.81 -5.81 6.60
C ALA A 85 4.58 -5.38 7.86
N VAL A 86 4.92 -6.33 8.74
CA VAL A 86 5.73 -6.05 9.94
C VAL A 86 7.13 -5.60 9.56
N SER A 87 7.82 -6.30 8.65
CA SER A 87 9.14 -5.86 8.18
C SER A 87 9.12 -4.48 7.51
N LEU A 88 8.06 -4.18 6.76
CA LEU A 88 7.88 -2.86 6.16
C LEU A 88 7.60 -1.79 7.21
N SER A 89 6.88 -2.13 8.28
CA SER A 89 6.61 -1.21 9.39
C SER A 89 7.86 -0.85 10.17
N GLU A 90 8.81 -1.78 10.32
CA GLU A 90 10.11 -1.51 10.95
C GLU A 90 10.94 -0.53 10.10
N LEU A 91 10.98 -0.73 8.79
CA LEU A 91 11.62 0.18 7.84
C LEU A 91 10.98 1.58 7.86
N ALA A 92 9.65 1.64 7.87
CA ALA A 92 8.91 2.91 7.92
C ALA A 92 9.12 3.68 9.23
N SER A 93 9.30 2.98 10.35
CA SER A 93 9.59 3.58 11.66
C SER A 93 11.05 4.07 11.76
N ALA A 94 11.99 3.31 11.20
CA ALA A 94 13.41 3.68 11.19
C ALA A 94 13.71 4.85 10.24
N MET A 95 13.09 4.87 9.07
CA MET A 95 13.35 5.84 8.00
C MET A 95 12.04 6.51 7.53
N PRO A 96 11.54 7.52 8.26
CA PRO A 96 10.26 8.16 7.97
C PRO A 96 10.34 9.15 6.80
N ASN A 97 10.73 8.69 5.60
CA ASN A 97 10.83 9.53 4.39
C ASN A 97 9.60 9.41 3.48
N ALA A 98 9.14 10.54 2.93
CA ALA A 98 8.04 10.64 1.96
C ALA A 98 8.28 9.86 0.65
N ALA A 99 9.55 9.63 0.27
CA ALA A 99 9.90 8.85 -0.92
C ALA A 99 9.70 7.32 -0.75
N GLY A 100 9.44 6.85 0.47
CA GLY A 100 9.03 5.47 0.78
C GLY A 100 9.94 4.39 0.19
N GLN A 101 9.35 3.44 -0.54
CA GLN A 101 10.04 2.26 -1.08
C GLN A 101 11.24 2.56 -1.99
N ILE A 102 11.22 3.66 -2.75
CA ILE A 102 12.32 4.04 -3.65
C ILE A 102 13.52 4.53 -2.83
N PHE A 103 13.23 5.23 -1.73
CA PHE A 103 14.24 5.69 -0.78
C PHE A 103 14.84 4.54 0.02
N TRP A 104 14.00 3.62 0.53
CA TRP A 104 14.50 2.43 1.23
C TRP A 104 15.37 1.56 0.31
N ALA A 105 15.00 1.42 -0.97
CA ALA A 105 15.84 0.73 -1.95
C ALA A 105 17.17 1.46 -2.23
N ALA A 106 17.22 2.79 -2.11
CA ALA A 106 18.45 3.56 -2.26
C ALA A 106 19.39 3.35 -1.06
N GLU A 107 18.80 3.37 0.14
CA GLU A 107 19.53 3.38 1.41
C GLU A 107 20.08 2.00 1.78
N LEU A 108 19.33 0.93 1.49
CA LEU A 108 19.81 -0.44 1.72
C LEU A 108 20.80 -0.93 0.64
N ALA A 109 20.88 -0.26 -0.52
CA ALA A 109 21.76 -0.67 -1.60
C ALA A 109 23.19 -0.12 -1.44
N PRO A 110 24.24 -0.85 -1.88
CA PRO A 110 25.61 -0.35 -1.87
C PRO A 110 25.71 0.96 -2.66
N ARG A 111 26.50 1.95 -2.18
CA ARG A 111 26.61 3.31 -2.78
C ARG A 111 26.86 3.34 -4.29
N ARG A 112 27.49 2.28 -4.84
CA ARG A 112 27.74 2.11 -6.28
C ARG A 112 26.48 1.78 -7.09
N TYR A 113 25.53 1.06 -6.49
CA TYR A 113 24.30 0.60 -7.15
C TYR A 113 23.03 1.31 -6.65
N ALA A 114 23.10 2.10 -5.58
CA ALA A 114 21.95 2.78 -5.00
C ALA A 114 21.05 3.50 -6.03
N ARG A 115 21.64 4.27 -6.95
CA ARG A 115 20.88 4.98 -8.00
C ARG A 115 20.19 4.03 -8.98
N VAL A 116 20.86 2.95 -9.34
CA VAL A 116 20.33 1.95 -10.29
C VAL A 116 19.24 1.13 -9.63
N ALA A 117 19.47 0.69 -8.38
CA ALA A 117 18.51 -0.06 -7.60
C ALA A 117 17.20 0.74 -7.41
N SER A 118 17.28 1.99 -6.97
CA SER A 118 16.09 2.86 -6.84
C SER A 118 15.37 3.10 -8.16
N TYR A 119 16.11 3.27 -9.26
CA TYR A 119 15.51 3.46 -10.58
C TYR A 119 14.76 2.20 -11.03
N ILE A 120 15.35 1.02 -10.86
CA ILE A 120 14.71 -0.26 -11.17
C ILE A 120 13.50 -0.48 -10.27
N THR A 121 13.61 -0.26 -8.97
CA THR A 121 12.47 -0.37 -8.04
C THR A 121 11.34 0.56 -8.44
N GLY A 122 11.63 1.84 -8.75
CA GLY A 122 10.63 2.78 -9.23
C GLY A 122 9.97 2.34 -10.55
N TRP A 123 10.78 1.85 -11.51
CA TRP A 123 10.27 1.35 -12.79
C TRP A 123 9.38 0.12 -12.64
N LEU A 124 9.75 -0.82 -11.76
CA LEU A 124 8.95 -2.01 -11.48
C LEU A 124 7.63 -1.67 -10.80
N VAL A 125 7.63 -0.69 -9.89
CA VAL A 125 6.39 -0.20 -9.25
C VAL A 125 5.48 0.44 -10.29
N TRP A 126 6.04 1.26 -11.19
CA TRP A 126 5.27 1.89 -12.27
C TRP A 126 4.69 0.86 -13.24
N ALA A 127 5.52 -0.08 -13.72
CA ALA A 127 5.07 -1.16 -14.59
C ALA A 127 4.02 -2.05 -13.91
N GLY A 128 4.22 -2.37 -12.63
CA GLY A 128 3.26 -3.11 -11.81
C GLY A 128 1.93 -2.38 -11.67
N SER A 129 1.95 -1.06 -11.48
CA SER A 129 0.75 -0.24 -11.42
C SER A 129 -0.03 -0.26 -12.73
N ILE A 130 0.65 -0.17 -13.88
CA ILE A 130 0.02 -0.27 -15.21
C ILE A 130 -0.63 -1.64 -15.40
N CYS A 131 0.10 -2.72 -15.10
CA CYS A 131 -0.42 -4.08 -15.20
C CYS A 131 -1.62 -4.30 -14.28
N ALA A 132 -1.58 -3.76 -13.06
CA ALA A 132 -2.70 -3.83 -12.12
C ALA A 132 -3.93 -3.07 -12.64
N SER A 133 -3.76 -1.86 -13.16
CA SER A 133 -4.86 -1.10 -13.78
C SER A 133 -5.47 -1.83 -14.98
N ALA A 134 -4.64 -2.42 -15.84
CA ALA A 134 -5.10 -3.23 -16.97
C ALA A 134 -5.89 -4.46 -16.49
N SER A 135 -5.41 -5.17 -15.47
CA SER A 135 -6.08 -6.33 -14.89
C SER A 135 -7.46 -5.98 -14.32
N VAL A 136 -7.57 -4.86 -13.60
CA VAL A 136 -8.86 -4.39 -13.06
C VAL A 136 -9.81 -3.99 -14.18
N ALA A 137 -9.34 -3.29 -15.22
CA ALA A 137 -10.16 -2.93 -16.37
C ALA A 137 -10.72 -4.17 -17.12
N LEU A 138 -9.88 -5.19 -17.29
CA LEU A 138 -10.30 -6.48 -17.87
C LEU A 138 -11.33 -7.19 -16.98
N SER A 139 -11.12 -7.18 -15.68
CA SER A 139 -12.02 -7.85 -14.71
C SER A 139 -13.40 -7.18 -14.65
N ILE A 140 -13.48 -5.85 -14.76
CA ILE A 140 -14.75 -5.12 -14.84
C ILE A 140 -15.46 -5.44 -16.16
N SER A 141 -14.70 -5.48 -17.26
CA SER A 141 -15.25 -5.77 -18.59
C SER A 141 -15.84 -7.18 -18.66
N SER A 142 -15.16 -8.19 -18.09
CA SER A 142 -15.67 -9.56 -18.06
C SER A 142 -16.90 -9.70 -17.16
N ALA A 143 -16.93 -9.01 -16.02
CA ALA A 143 -18.12 -8.95 -15.16
C ALA A 143 -19.32 -8.32 -15.89
N ALA A 144 -19.09 -7.24 -16.66
CA ALA A 144 -20.14 -6.57 -17.44
C ALA A 144 -20.71 -7.48 -18.54
N VAL A 145 -19.85 -8.20 -19.27
CA VAL A 145 -20.30 -9.19 -20.28
C VAL A 145 -21.06 -10.34 -19.63
N GLY A 146 -20.62 -10.82 -18.47
CA GLY A 146 -21.35 -11.84 -17.70
C GLY A 146 -22.75 -11.39 -17.29
N CYS A 147 -22.89 -10.15 -16.79
CA CYS A 147 -24.21 -9.57 -16.51
C CYS A 147 -25.08 -9.44 -17.76
N TYR A 148 -24.49 -9.08 -18.90
CA TYR A 148 -25.21 -8.99 -20.16
C TYR A 148 -25.74 -10.35 -20.62
N GLN A 149 -24.92 -11.41 -20.58
CA GLN A 149 -25.34 -12.78 -20.91
C GLN A 149 -26.45 -13.29 -19.98
N LEU A 150 -26.39 -12.97 -18.69
CA LEU A 150 -27.46 -13.33 -17.74
C LEU A 150 -28.78 -12.61 -18.04
N SER A 151 -28.73 -11.40 -18.60
CA SER A 151 -29.92 -10.60 -18.94
C SER A 151 -30.59 -11.02 -20.26
N HIS A 152 -29.85 -11.65 -21.17
CA HIS A 152 -30.35 -12.13 -22.46
C HIS A 152 -29.94 -13.60 -22.66
N PRO A 153 -30.56 -14.56 -21.94
CA PRO A 153 -30.18 -15.97 -21.95
C PRO A 153 -30.52 -16.71 -23.26
N ASP A 154 -31.26 -16.08 -24.18
CA ASP A 154 -31.78 -16.68 -25.42
C ASP A 154 -30.94 -16.34 -26.68
N LEU A 155 -29.75 -15.74 -26.51
CA LEU A 155 -28.78 -15.42 -27.57
C LEU A 155 -27.41 -16.02 -27.28
#